data_AF-A0A2V8TCE0-F1
#
_entry.id   AF-A0A2V8TCE0-F1
#
_cell.length_a   1.000
_cell.length_b   1.000
_cell.length_c   1.000
_cell.angle_alpha   90.00
_cell.angle_beta   90.00
_cell.angle_gamma   90.00
#
_symmetry.space_group_name_H-M   'P 1'
#
loop_
_entity.id
_entity.type
_entity.pdbx_description
1 polymer ?
#
loop_
_entity_poly.entity_id
_entity_poly.type
_entity_poly.pdbx_seq_one_letter_code
_entity_poly.pdbx_strand_id
1 'polypeptide(L)'
;EAIKRLLYPLLKAGDRPAGTEMFAVAKPILESVLDHRREANFLEAIAAGKYQPELLFPKDAGTVNRIRSHPALLWKAENVRQYHSKKKLS
;
A
#
# COMPACT_ATOMS: atom_id res chain seq x y z
N GLU A 1 -10.48 -15.01 -20.48
CA GLU A 1 -11.83 -14.43 -20.61
C GLU A 1 -12.74 -14.77 -19.41
N ALA A 2 -13.09 -16.04 -19.18
CA ALA A 2 -14.05 -16.44 -18.13
C ALA A 2 -13.74 -15.99 -16.68
N ILE A 3 -12.46 -15.98 -16.27
CA ILE A 3 -12.06 -15.56 -14.91
C ILE A 3 -12.42 -14.09 -14.64
N LYS A 4 -12.33 -13.20 -15.64
CA LYS A 4 -12.70 -11.79 -15.47
C LYS A 4 -14.20 -11.61 -15.20
N ARG A 5 -15.06 -12.50 -15.70
CA ARG A 5 -16.51 -12.47 -15.45
C ARG A 5 -16.88 -12.98 -14.05
N LEU A 6 -16.10 -13.92 -13.50
CA LEU A 6 -16.39 -14.58 -12.23
C LEU A 6 -15.86 -13.82 -11.00
N LEU A 7 -14.88 -12.92 -11.17
CA LEU A 7 -14.28 -12.18 -10.06
C LEU A 7 -15.10 -10.96 -9.59
N TYR A 8 -16.23 -10.63 -10.22
CA TYR A 8 -16.97 -9.39 -9.92
C TYR A 8 -18.49 -9.61 -9.89
N PRO A 9 -19.05 -10.24 -8.84
CA PRO A 9 -20.47 -10.58 -8.78
C PRO A 9 -21.39 -9.42 -8.36
N LEU A 10 -20.86 -8.28 -7.92
CA LEU A 10 -21.64 -7.34 -7.11
C LEU A 10 -22.27 -6.17 -7.89
N LEU A 11 -21.83 -5.87 -9.12
CA LEU A 11 -22.32 -4.71 -9.88
C LEU A 11 -22.62 -5.06 -11.35
N LYS A 12 -23.82 -4.66 -11.82
CA LYS A 12 -24.22 -4.78 -13.23
C LYS A 12 -23.25 -4.00 -14.12
N ALA A 13 -23.04 -4.47 -15.35
CA ALA A 13 -21.99 -3.95 -16.22
C ALA A 13 -22.08 -2.45 -16.57
N GLY A 14 -23.28 -1.87 -16.55
CA GLY A 14 -23.54 -0.44 -16.77
C GLY A 14 -23.54 0.41 -15.49
N ASP A 15 -23.56 -0.21 -14.32
CA ASP A 15 -23.59 0.47 -13.01
C ASP A 15 -22.18 0.54 -12.37
N ARG A 16 -21.14 0.28 -13.18
CA ARG A 16 -19.75 0.25 -12.73
C ARG A 16 -19.17 1.66 -12.77
N PRO A 17 -18.75 2.23 -11.63
CA PRO A 17 -17.99 3.47 -11.68
C PRO A 17 -16.65 3.20 -12.37
N ALA A 18 -16.22 4.15 -13.19
CA ALA A 18 -14.87 4.16 -13.73
C ALA A 18 -13.86 4.27 -12.57
N GLY A 19 -12.64 3.75 -12.76
CA GLY A 19 -11.58 3.88 -11.75
C GLY A 19 -11.29 5.34 -11.37
N THR A 20 -11.43 6.26 -12.33
CA THR A 20 -11.31 7.71 -12.12
C THR A 20 -12.42 8.26 -11.21
N GLU A 21 -13.65 7.78 -11.35
CA GLU A 21 -14.80 8.19 -10.53
C GLU A 21 -14.64 7.67 -9.10
N MET A 22 -14.24 6.41 -8.94
CA MET A 22 -13.92 5.84 -7.63
C MET A 22 -12.80 6.63 -6.94
N PHE A 23 -11.76 7.00 -7.69
CA PHE A 23 -10.63 7.75 -7.17
C PHE A 23 -11.02 9.16 -6.75
N ALA A 24 -11.86 9.84 -7.54
CA ALA A 24 -12.36 11.18 -7.22
C ALA A 24 -13.14 11.20 -5.89
N VAL A 25 -13.87 10.13 -5.57
CA VAL A 25 -14.61 9.99 -4.30
C VAL A 25 -13.70 9.58 -3.15
N ALA A 26 -12.80 8.61 -3.38
CA ALA A 26 -11.96 8.07 -2.30
C ALA A 26 -10.83 9.02 -1.89
N LYS A 27 -10.29 9.79 -2.82
CA LYS A 27 -9.11 10.63 -2.59
C LYS A 27 -9.30 11.65 -1.44
N PRO A 28 -10.36 12.46 -1.39
CA PRO A 28 -10.55 13.41 -0.28
C PRO A 28 -10.66 12.72 1.09
N ILE A 29 -11.28 11.53 1.13
CA ILE A 29 -11.40 10.74 2.36
C ILE A 29 -10.01 10.28 2.81
N LEU A 30 -9.22 9.72 1.89
CA LEU A 30 -7.86 9.28 2.18
C LEU A 30 -6.97 10.45 2.61
N GLU A 31 -7.08 11.61 1.96
CA GLU A 31 -6.33 12.82 2.32
C GLU A 31 -6.73 13.38 3.69
N SER A 32 -7.95 13.11 4.18
CA SER A 32 -8.39 13.52 5.52
C SER A 32 -7.78 12.68 6.65
N VAL A 33 -7.35 11.45 6.35
CA VAL A 33 -6.82 10.51 7.35
C VAL A 33 -5.32 10.25 7.20
N LEU A 34 -4.77 10.43 5.99
CA LEU A 34 -3.36 10.18 5.69
C LEU A 34 -2.57 11.48 5.67
N ASP A 35 -1.56 11.56 6.54
CA ASP A 35 -0.59 12.65 6.53
C ASP A 35 0.71 12.20 5.84
N HIS A 36 0.74 12.39 4.52
CA HIS A 36 1.88 12.01 3.68
C HIS A 36 3.17 12.76 4.04
N ARG A 37 3.09 13.95 4.63
CA ARG A 37 4.30 14.71 5.00
C ARG A 37 4.92 14.13 6.26
N ARG A 38 4.10 13.81 7.25
CA ARG A 38 4.55 13.13 8.47
C ARG A 38 5.14 11.75 8.17
N GLU A 39 4.56 11.06 7.20
CA GLU A 39 4.89 9.66 6.86
C GLU A 39 6.00 9.53 5.81
N ALA A 40 6.49 10.66 5.27
CA ALA A 40 7.45 10.69 4.16
C ALA A 40 8.67 9.78 4.37
N ASN A 41 9.31 9.85 5.54
CA ASN A 41 10.48 9.03 5.85
C ASN A 41 10.18 7.52 5.82
N PHE A 42 9.00 7.11 6.29
CA PHE A 42 8.58 5.71 6.23
C PHE A 42 8.29 5.30 4.79
N LEU A 43 7.61 6.15 4.01
CA LEU A 43 7.29 5.89 2.61
C LEU A 43 8.57 5.75 1.78
N GLU A 44 9.56 6.60 2.00
CA GLU A 44 10.88 6.50 1.36
C GLU A 44 11.60 5.21 1.74
N ALA A 45 11.61 4.84 3.02
CA ALA A 45 12.20 3.59 3.48
C ALA A 45 11.55 2.37 2.80
N ILE A 46 10.21 2.30 2.77
CA ILE A 46 9.48 1.22 2.10
C ILE A 46 9.71 1.22 0.60
N ALA A 47 9.79 2.38 -0.06
CA ALA A 47 10.11 2.48 -1.48
C ALA A 47 11.52 1.98 -1.81
N ALA A 48 12.44 2.02 -0.84
CA ALA A 48 13.76 1.38 -0.91
C ALA A 48 13.76 -0.10 -0.45
N GLY A 49 12.59 -0.65 -0.09
CA GLY A 49 12.46 -2.02 0.39
C GLY A 49 12.92 -2.22 1.83
N LYS A 50 12.91 -1.17 2.66
CA LYS A 50 13.23 -1.23 4.10
C LYS A 50 11.95 -1.07 4.91
N TYR A 51 11.62 -2.07 5.72
CA TYR A 51 10.47 -1.99 6.62
C TYR A 51 10.91 -1.50 8.01
N GLN A 52 10.55 -0.25 8.33
CA GLN A 52 10.97 0.46 9.55
C GLN A 52 9.75 1.10 10.25
N PRO A 53 8.86 0.32 10.88
CA PRO A 53 7.63 0.81 11.50
C PRO A 53 7.86 1.86 12.60
N GLU A 54 9.04 1.88 13.21
CA GLU A 54 9.47 2.91 14.17
C GLU A 54 9.44 4.34 13.59
N LEU A 55 9.54 4.51 12.27
CA LEU A 55 9.42 5.82 11.62
C LEU A 55 7.99 6.38 11.67
N LEU A 56 6.97 5.51 11.73
CA LEU A 56 5.56 5.91 11.85
C LEU A 56 5.13 6.11 13.30
N PHE A 57 5.70 5.32 14.22
CA PHE A 57 5.27 5.25 15.62
C PHE A 57 6.45 5.50 16.59
N PRO A 58 7.15 6.64 16.49
CA PRO A 58 8.38 6.87 17.27
C PRO A 58 8.16 6.92 18.78
N LYS A 59 6.93 7.19 19.22
CA LYS A 59 6.55 7.27 20.65
C LYS A 59 5.67 6.09 21.11
N ASP A 60 5.42 5.11 20.25
CA ASP A 60 4.56 3.96 20.55
C ASP A 60 5.26 2.65 20.19
N ALA A 61 6.17 2.24 21.07
CA ALA A 61 6.88 0.98 20.96
C ALA A 61 5.94 -0.24 20.98
N GLY A 62 4.75 -0.13 21.61
CA GLY A 62 3.77 -1.20 21.68
C GLY A 62 3.23 -1.55 20.29
N THR A 63 2.79 -0.54 19.55
CA THR A 63 2.35 -0.70 18.15
C THR A 63 3.48 -1.23 17.28
N VAL A 64 4.67 -0.62 17.36
CA VAL A 64 5.86 -1.08 16.60
C VAL A 64 6.10 -2.57 16.80
N ASN A 65 6.14 -3.03 18.05
CA ASN A 65 6.43 -4.43 18.35
C ASN A 65 5.37 -5.39 17.81
N ARG A 66 4.09 -4.98 17.82
CA ARG A 66 3.00 -5.78 17.24
C ARG A 66 3.12 -5.94 15.74
N ILE A 67 3.52 -4.88 15.03
CA ILE A 67 3.55 -4.88 13.55
C ILE A 67 4.92 -5.25 12.98
N ARG A 68 5.98 -5.29 13.79
CA ARG A 68 7.36 -5.56 13.35
C ARG A 68 7.50 -6.85 12.54
N SER A 69 6.74 -7.89 12.91
CA SER A 69 6.80 -9.20 12.26
C SER A 69 5.59 -9.49 11.36
N HIS A 70 4.84 -8.46 10.97
CA HIS A 70 3.62 -8.65 10.19
C HIS A 70 3.94 -9.19 8.77
N PRO A 71 3.46 -10.39 8.38
CA PRO A 71 3.92 -11.06 7.16
C PRO A 71 3.71 -10.25 5.88
N ALA A 72 2.56 -9.59 5.73
CA ALA A 72 2.25 -8.80 4.53
C ALA A 72 3.18 -7.59 4.35
N LEU A 73 3.63 -6.97 5.46
CA LEU A 73 4.49 -5.78 5.42
C LEU A 73 5.94 -6.17 5.11
N LEU A 74 6.39 -7.29 5.72
CA LEU A 74 7.68 -7.90 5.39
C LEU A 74 7.75 -8.33 3.92
N TRP A 75 6.70 -9.00 3.43
CA TRP A 75 6.58 -9.39 2.03
C TRP A 75 6.62 -8.18 1.11
N LYS A 76 5.92 -7.09 1.44
CA LYS A 76 5.92 -5.86 0.62
C LYS A 76 7.33 -5.30 0.48
N ALA A 77 8.08 -5.20 1.58
CA ALA A 77 9.45 -4.72 1.56
C ALA A 77 10.37 -5.63 0.74
N GLU A 78 10.23 -6.95 0.88
CA GLU A 78 10.98 -7.93 0.07
C GLU A 78 10.65 -7.84 -1.43
N ASN A 79 9.37 -7.70 -1.78
CA ASN A 79 8.93 -7.55 -3.15
C ASN A 79 9.58 -6.31 -3.81
N VAL A 80 9.63 -5.19 -3.08
CA VAL A 80 10.30 -3.97 -3.55
C VAL A 80 11.80 -4.19 -3.74
N ARG A 81 12.49 -4.89 -2.82
CA ARG A 81 13.91 -5.24 -2.98
C ARG A 81 14.14 -6.05 -4.26
N GLN A 82 13.34 -7.08 -4.50
CA GLN A 82 13.45 -7.92 -5.69
C GLN A 82 13.18 -7.15 -6.99
N TYR A 83 12.19 -6.26 -6.97
CA TYR A 83 11.89 -5.40 -8.12
C TYR A 83 13.08 -4.52 -8.49
N HIS A 84 13.71 -3.86 -7.50
CA HIS A 84 14.90 -3.04 -7.73
C HIS A 84 16.10 -3.85 -8.19
N SER A 85 16.32 -5.04 -7.63
CA SER A 85 17.41 -5.93 -8.07
C SER A 85 17.24 -6.33 -9.55
N LYS A 86 16.03 -6.73 -9.96
CA LYS A 86 15.75 -7.08 -11.36
C LYS A 86 15.92 -5.88 -12.31
N LYS A 87 15.52 -4.68 -11.88
CA LYS A 87 15.69 -3.45 -12.66
C LYS A 87 17.16 -3.07 -12.87
N LYS A 88 18.06 -3.37 -11.92
CA LYS A 88 19.50 -3.12 -12.06
C LYS A 88 20.22 -4.10 -12.99
N LEU A 89 19.63 -5.29 -13.22
CA LEU A 89 20.16 -6.35 -14.07
C LEU A 89 19.68 -6.27 -15.52
N SER A 90 18.69 -5.41 -15.80
CA SER A 90 18.13 -5.10 -17.12
C SER A 90 18.66 -3.77 -17.63
#